data_AF-A0A1G3Z657-F1
#
_entry.id   AF-A0A1G3Z657-F1
#
_cell.length_a   1.000
_cell.length_b   1.000
_cell.length_c   1.000
_cell.angle_alpha   90.00
_cell.angle_beta   90.00
_cell.angle_gamma   90.00
#
_symmetry.space_group_name_H-M   'P 1'
#
loop_
_entity.id
_entity.type
_entity.pdbx_description
1 polymer ?
#
loop_
_entity_poly.entity_id
_entity_poly.type
_entity_poly.pdbx_seq_one_letter_code
_entity_poly.pdbx_strand_id
1 'polypeptide(L)' 'MPKPYDIEVRCKVLKQLQGGKGVREVSEEFGLGLKTIYRWIAREKLGQLAPFKKTSRKS' A
#
# COMPACT_ATOMS: atom_id res chain seq x y z
N MET A 1 17.34 -0.23 3.75
CA MET A 1 16.20 0.22 2.91
C MET A 1 14.94 -0.46 3.44
N PRO A 2 13.81 0.24 3.65
CA PRO A 2 12.57 -0.42 4.04
C PRO A 2 12.22 -1.48 2.98
N LYS A 3 11.91 -2.71 3.43
CA LYS A 3 11.48 -3.79 2.55
C LYS A 3 10.24 -3.30 1.78
N PRO A 4 10.15 -3.58 0.46
CA PRO A 4 8.91 -3.31 -0.25
C PRO A 4 7.79 -4.05 0.48
N TYR A 5 6.77 -3.32 0.95
CA TYR A 5 5.59 -3.94 1.54
C TYR A 5 5.02 -4.96 0.56
N ASP A 6 4.70 -6.15 1.06
CA ASP A 6 4.07 -7.19 0.26
C ASP A 6 2.80 -6.65 -0.40
N ILE A 7 2.62 -7.02 -1.66
CA ILE A 7 1.46 -6.59 -2.44
C ILE A 7 0.14 -7.03 -1.78
N GLU A 8 0.20 -8.13 -1.05
CA GLU A 8 -0.91 -8.64 -0.24
C GLU A 8 -1.33 -7.65 0.86
N VAL A 9 -0.37 -7.03 1.55
CA VAL A 9 -0.65 -6.03 2.59
C VAL A 9 -1.32 -4.81 1.97
N ARG A 10 -0.82 -4.34 0.83
CA ARG A 10 -1.42 -3.22 0.10
C ARG A 10 -2.86 -3.53 -0.32
N CYS A 11 -3.10 -4.74 -0.85
CA CYS A 11 -4.44 -5.16 -1.27
C CYS A 11 -5.41 -5.27 -0.09
N LYS A 12 -4.96 -5.84 1.05
CA LYS A 12 -5.77 -5.92 2.28
C LYS A 12 -6.14 -4.53 2.81
N VAL A 13 -5.18 -3.62 2.88
CA VAL A 13 -5.40 -2.23 3.32
C VAL A 13 -6.44 -1.54 2.45
N LEU A 14 -6.31 -1.62 1.12
CA LEU A 14 -7.25 -0.99 0.20
C LEU A 14 -8.64 -1.60 0.27
N LYS A 15 -8.76 -2.92 0.44
CA LYS A 15 -10.06 -3.58 0.68
C LYS A 15 -10.74 -3.07 1.95
N GLN A 16 -10.00 -2.89 3.05
CA GLN A 16 -10.58 -2.34 4.29
C GLN A 16 -11.05 -0.90 4.11
N LEU A 17 -10.29 -0.09 3.37
CA LEU A 17 -10.67 1.29 3.04
C LEU A 17 -11.91 1.35 2.13
N GLN A 18 -12.00 0.46 1.13
CA GLN A 18 -13.20 0.34 0.29
C GLN A 18 -14.43 -0.15 1.08
N GLY A 19 -14.21 -0.95 2.13
CA GLY A 19 -15.24 -1.36 3.09
C GLY A 19 -15.70 -0.25 4.04
N GLY A 20 -15.18 0.97 3.89
CA GLY A 20 -15.57 2.14 4.70
C GLY A 20 -14.75 2.34 5.97
N LYS A 21 -13.72 1.51 6.22
CA LYS A 21 -12.86 1.66 7.40
C LYS A 21 -11.99 2.92 7.29
N GLY A 22 -11.77 3.60 8.40
CA GLY A 22 -10.99 4.84 8.41
C GLY A 22 -9.50 4.60 8.15
N VAL A 23 -8.85 5.56 7.47
CA VAL A 23 -7.39 5.53 7.21
C VAL A 23 -6.57 5.40 8.49
N ARG A 24 -7.04 6.02 9.58
CA ARG A 24 -6.39 5.97 10.89
C ARG A 24 -6.50 4.59 11.54
N GLU A 25 -7.67 3.96 11.50
CA GLU A 25 -7.87 2.61 12.03
C GLU A 25 -6.99 1.60 11.28
N VAL A 26 -6.96 1.69 9.96
CA VAL A 26 -6.13 0.83 9.11
C VAL A 26 -4.64 1.10 9.32
N SER A 27 -4.25 2.34 9.65
CA SER A 27 -2.88 2.71 10.02
C SER A 27 -2.44 2.02 11.30
N GLU A 28 -3.29 2.03 12.33
CA GLU A 28 -3.01 1.41 13.62
C GLU A 28 -3.01 -0.11 13.53
N GLU A 29 -3.97 -0.70 12.81
CA GLU A 29 -4.09 -2.15 12.63
C GLU A 29 -2.90 -2.77 11.90
N PHE A 30 -2.38 -2.08 10.87
CA PHE A 30 -1.26 -2.59 10.07
C PHE A 30 0.10 -2.00 10.47
N GLY A 31 0.15 -1.07 11.44
CA GLY A 31 1.37 -0.36 11.82
C GLY A 31 1.98 0.47 10.67
N LEU A 32 1.15 0.97 9.76
CA LEU A 32 1.59 1.70 8.57
C LEU A 32 1.43 3.20 8.78
N GLY A 33 2.45 3.98 8.40
CA GLY A 33 2.33 5.43 8.41
C GLY A 33 1.22 5.93 7.47
N LEU A 34 0.42 6.91 7.92
CA LEU A 34 -0.69 7.50 7.16
C LEU A 34 -0.27 7.93 5.74
N LYS A 35 0.92 8.55 5.60
CA LYS A 35 1.47 8.95 4.28
C LYS A 35 1.63 7.77 3.33
N THR A 36 1.97 6.59 3.83
CA THR A 36 2.08 5.35 3.02
C THR A 36 0.73 4.94 2.49
N ILE A 37 -0.31 4.98 3.34
CA ILE A 37 -1.67 4.62 2.95
C ILE A 37 -2.22 5.63 1.93
N TYR A 38 -2.08 6.94 2.16
CA TYR A 38 -2.48 7.96 1.18
C TYR A 38 -1.76 7.80 -0.16
N ARG A 39 -0.47 7.46 -0.15
CA ARG A 39 0.28 7.16 -1.37
C ARG A 39 -0.31 5.96 -2.12
N TRP A 40 -0.78 4.93 -1.43
CA TRP A 40 -1.42 3.78 -2.05
C TRP A 40 -2.79 4.11 -2.61
N ILE A 41 -3.62 4.89 -1.89
CA ILE A 41 -4.92 5.38 -2.39
C ILE A 41 -4.73 6.21 -3.68
N ALA A 42 -3.77 7.13 -3.67
CA ALA A 42 -3.47 7.95 -4.84
C ALA A 42 -3.03 7.11 -6.05
N ARG A 43 -2.25 6.04 -5.80
CA ARG A 43 -1.81 5.11 -6.85
C ARG A 43 -2.91 4.18 -7.35
N GLU A 44 -3.81 3.75 -6.47
CA GLU A 44 -5.00 2.98 -6.84
C GLU A 44 -5.87 3.76 -7.83
N LYS A 45 -6.12 5.05 -7.55
CA LYS A 45 -6.85 5.94 -8.48
C LYS A 45 -6.21 6.08 -9.85
N LEU A 46 -4.90 5.88 -9.95
CA LEU A 46 -4.14 5.92 -11.20
C LEU A 46 -4.02 4.53 -11.86
N GLY A 47 -4.62 3.48 -11.29
CA GLY A 47 -4.47 2.09 -11.76
C GLY A 47 -3.09 1.47 -11.49
N GLN A 48 -2.24 2.12 -10.69
CA GLN A 48 -0.84 1.76 -10.47
C GLN A 48 -0.60 1.11 -9.10
N LEU A 49 -1.29 -0.01 -8.85
CA LEU A 49 -1.20 -0.74 -7.59
C LEU A 49 0.07 -1.58 -7.44
N ALA A 50 0.70 -1.96 -8.55
CA ALA A 50 1.89 -2.79 -8.54
C ALA A 50 3.07 -2.07 -7.88
N PRO A 51 3.87 -2.73 -7.03
CA PRO A 51 5.16 -2.19 -6.63
C PRO A 51 5.96 -1.90 -7.91
N PHE A 52 6.69 -0.77 -7.93
CA PHE A 52 7.62 -0.48 -9.01
C PHE A 52 8.51 -1.71 -9.18
N LYS A 53 8.40 -2.39 -10.33
CA LYS A 53 9.24 -3.56 -10.64
C LYS A 53 10.67 -3.09 -10.41
N LYS A 54 11.33 -3.56 -9.34
CA LYS A 54 12.78 -3.41 -9.27
C LYS A 54 13.26 -4.17 -10.49
N THR A 55 13.79 -3.45 -11.46
CA THR A 55 14.54 -4.05 -12.55
C THR A 55 15.54 -4.97 -11.86
N SER A 56 15.44 -6.25 -12.17
CA SER A 56 16.46 -7.22 -11.80
C SER A 56 17.73 -6.70 -12.47
N ARG A 57 18.62 -6.05 -11.72
CA ARG A 57 20.03 -6.01 -12.11
C ARG A 57 20.47 -7.47 -12.08
N LYS A 58 20.33 -8.16 -13.21
CA LYS A 58 21.10 -9.37 -13.49
C LYS A 58 22.57 -8.91 -13.45
N SER A 59 23.32 -9.44 -12.49
CA SER A 59 24.77 -9.51 -12.58
C SER A 59 25.16 -10.65 -13.52
#